data_AF-A0A1V0TSR0-F1
#
_entry.id   AF-A0A1V0TSR0-F1
#
_cell.length_a   1.000
_cell.length_b   1.000
_cell.length_c   1.000
_cell.angle_alpha   90.00
_cell.angle_beta   90.00
_cell.angle_gamma   90.00
#
_symmetry.space_group_name_H-M   'P 1'
#
loop_
_entity.id
_entity.type
_entity.pdbx_description
1 polymer ?
#
loop_
_entity_poly.entity_id
_entity_poly.type
_entity_poly.pdbx_seq_one_letter_code
_entity_poly.pdbx_strand_id
1 'polypeptide(L)'
;METPMQQTPTARVRQSSHPHQSTEQAALARHIVLDIPLDGRLRREAGDALCRPATDFYELERGDVDGDATCRKCIERAARYGVRVITLAADVAQLHVEADELIADMAEAGADLDELAAEIAQFGADLDAFIEQAPTVHHFDDTTEAYNATQCRDDIHDGDVLVIASESVVGFLRAAWPGAITAAHGELHTFTADPRTIDDGKYAGSVELAEQIARELGAPLPDEQQVVEGVVVEHAGAAEGSLPEHATHPDVVAARSVLAGLPPAAMTVDTDISRYADKVDTSVRGYLIEPRDPGRVAAYWIEGGIFTAPNGEPHRAELDTLRARFREAGWTVEPKSLTCVFAWRPAESDADQAEAQQAAPAELPAAVDLDDATCLHGLRPRADVSGDPVTGCARKQPNQSAGVWNDEGCVLAVDCCVEAANDCAQYNVEAEAPADDPEFTWSLMCTEHDEQTADACEECNAVPVEDRCKECSGKGCHWCYFTGEQQPEQAEVDDAAEQDVAEAELADTVEAVAQAEAADGTWRGGWIASTPPASGEALFDLDDGEQGALFN
;
A
#
# COMPACT_ATOMS: atom_id res chain seq x y z
N MET A 1 19.79 19.99 35.52
CA MET A 1 19.45 19.69 36.92
C MET A 1 17.95 19.47 36.92
N GLU A 2 17.54 18.22 36.74
CA GLU A 2 16.13 17.84 36.74
C GLU A 2 15.58 18.03 38.16
N THR A 3 14.41 18.66 38.25
CA THR A 3 13.70 18.75 39.51
C THR A 3 13.12 17.35 39.78
N PRO A 4 13.47 16.68 40.88
CA PRO A 4 12.97 15.34 41.14
C PRO A 4 11.44 15.39 41.19
N MET A 5 10.78 14.56 40.39
CA MET A 5 9.33 14.37 40.42
C MET A 5 8.93 14.01 41.86
N GLN A 6 8.11 14.84 42.49
CA GLN A 6 7.59 14.58 43.81
C GLN A 6 6.60 13.41 43.72
N GLN A 7 7.02 12.23 44.13
CA GLN A 7 6.12 11.07 44.24
C GLN A 7 4.96 11.40 45.18
N THR A 8 3.73 11.11 44.74
CA THR A 8 2.54 11.28 45.57
C THR A 8 2.58 10.24 46.69
N PRO A 9 2.53 10.63 47.97
CA PRO A 9 2.61 9.68 49.07
C PRO A 9 1.39 8.75 49.08
N THR A 10 1.64 7.45 49.21
CA THR A 10 0.63 6.38 49.27
C THR A 10 0.43 5.85 50.69
N ALA A 11 -0.76 5.33 50.95
CA ALA A 11 -1.12 4.75 52.25
C ALA A 11 -2.19 3.66 52.11
N ARG A 12 -2.21 2.71 53.06
CA ARG A 12 -3.21 1.63 53.14
C ARG A 12 -4.08 1.75 54.37
N VAL A 13 -5.21 1.06 54.37
CA VAL A 13 -6.11 1.02 55.54
C VAL A 13 -5.75 -0.18 56.42
N ARG A 14 -5.47 0.06 57.70
CA ARG A 14 -5.20 -0.96 58.72
C ARG A 14 -6.12 -0.81 59.91
N GLN A 15 -6.46 -1.93 60.53
CA GLN A 15 -7.27 -1.96 61.73
C GLN A 15 -6.40 -1.78 62.98
N SER A 16 -6.91 -1.04 63.97
CA SER A 16 -6.18 -0.85 65.23
C SER A 16 -7.08 -0.79 66.46
N SER A 17 -6.50 -1.05 67.63
CA SER A 17 -7.13 -0.86 68.94
C SER A 17 -6.42 0.22 69.77
N HIS A 18 -7.21 1.11 70.41
CA HIS A 18 -6.69 2.22 71.24
C HIS A 18 -6.77 1.90 72.74
N PRO A 19 -5.74 2.26 73.54
CA PRO A 19 -5.69 1.96 74.98
C PRO A 19 -6.66 2.80 75.85
N HIS A 20 -7.30 3.84 75.30
CA HIS A 20 -8.14 4.78 76.06
C HIS A 20 -9.60 4.87 75.58
N GLN A 21 -10.03 4.02 74.65
CA GLN A 21 -11.44 3.92 74.29
C GLN A 21 -12.11 2.84 75.15
N SER A 22 -13.30 3.13 75.69
CA SER A 22 -14.06 2.15 76.47
C SER A 22 -14.34 0.91 75.62
N THR A 23 -14.43 -0.26 76.25
CA THR A 23 -14.56 -1.56 75.58
C THR A 23 -15.78 -1.68 74.64
N GLU A 24 -16.78 -0.81 74.75
CA GLU A 24 -17.92 -0.71 73.82
C GLU A 24 -17.69 0.27 72.63
N GLN A 25 -16.74 1.21 72.75
CA GLN A 25 -16.34 2.15 71.69
C GLN A 25 -15.00 1.80 71.03
N ALA A 26 -14.26 0.84 71.57
CA ALA A 26 -13.09 0.22 70.95
C ALA A 26 -13.47 -0.67 69.75
N ALA A 27 -14.54 -0.32 69.03
CA ALA A 27 -14.91 -0.92 67.77
C ALA A 27 -13.85 -0.51 66.74
N LEU A 28 -12.85 -1.38 66.59
CA LEU A 28 -11.95 -1.56 65.44
C LEU A 28 -11.93 -0.36 64.48
N ALA A 29 -11.35 0.74 64.94
CA ALA A 29 -11.20 1.91 64.08
C ALA A 29 -10.20 1.54 62.98
N ARG A 30 -10.57 1.81 61.74
CA ARG A 30 -9.73 1.62 60.55
C ARG A 30 -8.99 2.92 60.27
N HIS A 31 -7.66 2.85 60.28
CA HIS A 31 -6.76 3.98 60.15
C HIS A 31 -6.00 3.90 58.83
N ILE A 32 -5.71 5.07 58.25
CA ILE A 32 -4.82 5.19 57.09
C ILE A 32 -3.38 5.18 57.59
N VAL A 33 -2.61 4.20 57.14
CA VAL A 33 -1.22 3.93 57.50
C VAL A 33 -0.33 4.15 56.29
N LEU A 34 0.70 4.97 56.47
CA LEU A 34 1.58 5.39 55.39
C LEU A 34 2.50 4.25 54.93
N ASP A 35 2.65 4.11 53.62
CA ASP A 35 3.61 3.19 53.02
C ASP A 35 5.00 3.85 52.88
N ILE A 36 5.01 5.17 52.72
CA ILE A 36 6.21 6.00 52.56
C ILE A 36 6.18 7.11 53.63
N PRO A 37 7.32 7.48 54.25
CA PRO A 37 7.36 8.56 55.22
C PRO A 37 6.84 9.88 54.62
N LEU A 38 6.14 10.66 55.45
CA LEU A 38 5.76 12.03 55.11
C LEU A 38 6.75 12.99 55.76
N ASP A 39 7.42 13.78 54.91
CA ASP A 39 8.28 14.88 55.34
C ASP A 39 7.49 16.19 55.52
N GLY A 40 8.10 17.15 56.22
CA GLY A 40 7.50 18.47 56.45
C GLY A 40 6.75 18.62 57.77
N ARG A 41 5.56 19.26 57.76
CA ARG A 41 4.84 19.67 58.98
C ARG A 41 4.20 18.51 59.76
N LEU A 42 3.91 17.40 59.10
CA LEU A 42 3.35 16.19 59.69
C LEU A 42 4.38 15.06 59.55
N ARG A 43 5.55 15.21 60.19
CA ARG A 43 6.58 14.16 60.17
C ARG A 43 5.98 12.83 60.65
N ARG A 44 5.96 11.84 59.75
CA ARG A 44 5.45 10.48 59.99
C ARG A 44 6.33 9.48 59.28
N GLU A 45 6.63 8.38 59.95
CA GLU A 45 7.42 7.29 59.37
C GLU A 45 6.51 6.32 58.61
N ALA A 46 7.10 5.50 57.72
CA ALA A 46 6.37 4.39 57.12
C ALA A 46 5.85 3.45 58.21
N GLY A 47 4.60 3.02 58.11
CA GLY A 47 3.91 2.24 59.14
C GLY A 47 3.23 3.07 60.23
N ASP A 48 3.40 4.40 60.26
CA ASP A 48 2.60 5.27 61.12
C ASP A 48 1.19 5.46 60.55
N ALA A 49 0.19 5.55 61.43
CA ALA A 49 -1.09 6.09 61.04
C ALA A 49 -1.01 7.60 60.82
N LEU A 50 -1.72 8.12 59.82
CA LEU A 50 -1.81 9.56 59.58
C LEU A 50 -2.25 10.34 60.82
N CYS A 51 -3.09 9.76 61.68
CA CYS A 51 -3.55 10.42 62.89
C CYS A 51 -2.51 10.44 64.03
N ARG A 52 -1.69 9.39 64.18
CA ARG A 52 -0.79 9.18 65.34
C ARG A 52 0.38 8.23 64.99
N PRO A 53 1.55 8.35 65.64
CA PRO A 53 2.63 7.38 65.50
C PRO A 53 2.19 5.95 65.83
N ALA A 54 2.82 4.94 65.22
CA ALA A 54 2.53 3.53 65.43
C ALA A 54 2.64 3.10 66.90
N THR A 55 3.54 3.73 67.66
CA THR A 55 3.78 3.48 69.09
C THR A 55 2.63 3.88 70.01
N ASP A 56 1.68 4.69 69.52
CA ASP A 56 0.49 5.10 70.28
C ASP A 56 -0.67 4.08 70.19
N PHE A 57 -0.52 3.01 69.41
CA PHE A 57 -1.50 1.94 69.24
C PHE A 57 -1.12 0.69 70.05
N TYR A 58 -2.10 -0.03 70.59
CA TYR A 58 -1.83 -1.32 71.28
C TYR A 58 -1.48 -2.41 70.27
N GLU A 59 -2.23 -2.41 69.16
CA GLU A 59 -1.98 -3.24 67.99
C GLU A 59 -2.44 -2.46 66.77
N LEU A 60 -1.56 -2.34 65.79
CA LEU A 60 -1.86 -1.89 64.43
C LEU A 60 -1.62 -3.11 63.56
N GLU A 61 -2.70 -3.79 63.17
CA GLU A 61 -2.62 -5.05 62.44
C GLU A 61 -1.80 -4.83 61.16
N ARG A 62 -0.84 -5.72 60.90
CA ARG A 62 0.02 -5.60 59.70
C ARG A 62 -0.70 -5.99 58.41
N GLY A 63 -1.84 -6.67 58.52
CA GLY A 63 -2.70 -7.01 57.39
C GLY A 63 -3.50 -5.80 56.93
N ASP A 64 -3.56 -5.62 55.62
CA ASP A 64 -4.47 -4.67 55.02
C ASP A 64 -5.90 -5.16 55.26
N VAL A 65 -6.78 -4.25 55.68
CA VAL A 65 -8.19 -4.59 55.93
C VAL A 65 -9.05 -4.03 54.82
N ASP A 66 -9.98 -4.85 54.34
CA ASP A 66 -10.94 -4.40 53.33
C ASP A 66 -11.88 -3.33 53.90
N GLY A 67 -12.00 -2.24 53.14
CA GLY A 67 -12.96 -1.16 53.31
C GLY A 67 -12.41 0.13 53.93
N ASP A 68 -13.27 1.15 53.92
CA ASP A 68 -12.86 2.55 54.14
C ASP A 68 -12.31 2.83 55.53
N ALA A 69 -11.27 3.69 55.59
CA ALA A 69 -10.81 4.23 56.86
C ALA A 69 -11.97 4.88 57.63
N THR A 70 -12.21 4.46 58.87
CA THR A 70 -13.27 5.01 59.72
C THR A 70 -12.76 6.11 60.64
N CYS A 71 -11.43 6.26 60.77
CA CYS A 71 -10.83 7.34 61.53
C CYS A 71 -10.95 8.69 60.79
N ARG A 72 -11.88 9.53 61.23
CA ARG A 72 -12.09 10.90 60.68
C ARG A 72 -10.81 11.72 60.56
N LYS A 73 -9.90 11.62 61.54
CA LYS A 73 -8.61 12.36 61.52
C LYS A 73 -7.65 11.85 60.44
N CYS A 74 -7.69 10.56 60.11
CA CYS A 74 -6.90 10.01 59.02
C CYS A 74 -7.45 10.53 57.68
N ILE A 75 -8.77 10.50 57.48
CA ILE A 75 -9.43 11.00 56.25
C ILE A 75 -9.12 12.49 56.03
N GLU A 76 -9.35 13.33 57.04
CA GLU A 76 -9.09 14.77 56.98
C GLU A 76 -7.61 15.09 56.66
N ARG A 77 -6.68 14.27 57.16
CA ARG A 77 -5.24 14.45 56.90
C ARG A 77 -4.84 13.93 55.52
N ALA A 78 -5.38 12.80 55.07
CA ALA A 78 -5.10 12.28 53.74
C ALA A 78 -5.49 13.31 52.67
N ALA A 79 -6.70 13.87 52.77
CA ALA A 79 -7.14 14.94 51.89
C ALA A 79 -6.27 16.20 51.97
N ARG A 80 -5.84 16.61 53.17
CA ARG A 80 -5.00 17.80 53.36
C ARG A 80 -3.59 17.66 52.76
N TYR A 81 -3.03 16.46 52.80
CA TYR A 81 -1.65 16.20 52.37
C TYR A 81 -1.57 15.49 51.02
N GLY A 82 -2.70 15.34 50.31
CA GLY A 82 -2.74 14.67 49.00
C GLY A 82 -2.31 13.20 49.07
N VAL A 83 -2.54 12.52 50.20
CA VAL A 83 -2.16 11.10 50.35
C VAL A 83 -3.18 10.24 49.64
N ARG A 84 -2.73 9.46 48.65
CA ARG A 84 -3.58 8.50 47.93
C ARG A 84 -3.80 7.28 48.83
N VAL A 85 -5.06 7.05 49.23
CA VAL A 85 -5.42 5.88 50.04
C VAL A 85 -5.75 4.74 49.09
N ILE A 86 -4.92 3.70 49.12
CA ILE A 86 -5.11 2.50 48.32
C ILE A 86 -6.04 1.57 49.09
N THR A 87 -7.19 1.26 48.51
CA THR A 87 -8.11 0.23 49.02
C THR A 87 -8.09 -0.95 48.06
N LEU A 88 -7.72 -2.13 48.53
CA LEU A 88 -7.64 -3.36 47.75
C LEU A 88 -8.90 -3.61 46.91
N ALA A 89 -10.09 -3.35 47.47
CA ALA A 89 -11.35 -3.53 46.76
C ALA A 89 -11.53 -2.61 45.54
N ALA A 90 -11.02 -1.37 45.57
CA ALA A 90 -11.13 -0.45 44.44
C ALA A 90 -10.15 -0.83 43.33
N ASP A 91 -8.92 -1.18 43.70
CA ASP A 91 -7.89 -1.63 42.74
C ASP A 91 -8.32 -2.95 42.08
N VAL A 92 -8.87 -3.91 42.84
CA VAL A 92 -9.40 -5.17 42.27
C VAL A 92 -10.59 -4.92 41.35
N ALA A 93 -11.49 -3.98 41.70
CA ALA A 93 -12.61 -3.64 40.82
C ALA A 93 -12.13 -2.98 39.52
N GLN A 94 -11.13 -2.11 39.60
CA GLN A 94 -10.52 -1.49 38.42
C GLN A 94 -9.81 -2.55 37.56
N LEU A 95 -9.01 -3.43 38.15
CA LEU A 95 -8.35 -4.53 37.44
C LEU A 95 -9.35 -5.49 36.78
N HIS A 96 -10.53 -5.71 37.37
CA HIS A 96 -11.57 -6.50 36.71
C HIS A 96 -12.15 -5.78 35.49
N VAL A 97 -12.33 -4.46 35.53
CA VAL A 97 -12.79 -3.70 34.36
C VAL A 97 -11.75 -3.77 33.23
N GLU A 98 -10.48 -3.52 33.56
CA GLU A 98 -9.36 -3.61 32.59
C GLU A 98 -9.25 -5.04 32.03
N ALA A 99 -9.45 -6.07 32.86
CA ALA A 99 -9.45 -7.45 32.39
C ALA A 99 -10.65 -7.78 31.50
N ASP A 100 -11.85 -7.26 31.82
CA ASP A 100 -13.06 -7.46 31.00
C ASP A 100 -12.92 -6.77 29.63
N GLU A 101 -12.28 -5.59 29.57
CA GLU A 101 -11.95 -4.89 28.32
C GLU A 101 -10.96 -5.72 27.48
N LEU A 102 -9.85 -6.18 28.07
CA LEU A 102 -8.88 -7.02 27.37
C LEU A 102 -9.49 -8.33 26.85
N ILE A 103 -10.40 -8.95 27.60
CA ILE A 103 -11.12 -10.16 27.16
C ILE A 103 -12.02 -9.86 25.95
N ALA A 104 -12.63 -8.67 25.89
CA ALA A 104 -13.43 -8.26 24.74
C ALA A 104 -12.55 -8.07 23.50
N ASP A 105 -11.42 -7.38 23.63
CA ASP A 105 -10.46 -7.16 22.53
C ASP A 105 -9.89 -8.49 22.00
N MET A 106 -9.54 -9.41 22.90
CA MET A 106 -9.08 -10.75 22.51
C MET A 106 -10.16 -11.59 21.80
N ALA A 107 -11.43 -11.37 22.15
CA ALA A 107 -12.55 -12.05 21.48
C ALA A 107 -12.80 -11.48 20.08
N GLU A 108 -12.65 -10.16 19.90
CA GLU A 108 -12.71 -9.49 18.60
C GLU A 108 -11.58 -9.98 17.68
N ALA A 109 -10.33 -9.94 18.14
CA ALA A 109 -9.19 -10.47 17.38
C ALA A 109 -9.35 -11.96 17.04
N GLY A 110 -10.01 -12.74 17.91
CA GLY A 110 -10.36 -14.13 17.63
C GLY A 110 -11.36 -14.28 16.48
N ALA A 111 -12.32 -13.38 16.35
CA ALA A 111 -13.29 -13.37 15.26
C ALA A 111 -12.64 -13.01 13.91
N ASP A 112 -11.73 -12.03 13.91
CA ASP A 112 -10.98 -11.63 12.71
C ASP A 112 -10.09 -12.79 12.20
N LEU A 113 -9.46 -13.53 13.11
CA LEU A 113 -8.68 -14.72 12.76
C LEU A 113 -9.54 -15.84 12.16
N ASP A 114 -10.78 -16.01 12.64
CA ASP A 114 -11.72 -16.98 12.09
C ASP A 114 -12.19 -16.57 10.67
N GLU A 115 -12.35 -15.28 10.40
CA GLU A 115 -12.67 -14.75 9.06
C GLU A 115 -11.51 -14.99 8.07
N LEU A 116 -10.28 -14.63 8.45
CA LEU A 116 -9.10 -14.89 7.63
C LEU A 116 -8.91 -16.40 7.35
N ALA A 117 -9.20 -17.26 8.34
CA ALA A 117 -9.14 -18.71 8.14
C ALA A 117 -10.19 -19.20 7.13
N ALA A 118 -11.36 -18.58 7.07
CA ALA A 118 -12.39 -18.88 6.07
C ALA A 118 -11.97 -18.42 4.66
N GLU A 119 -11.35 -17.25 4.54
CA GLU A 119 -10.82 -16.76 3.26
C GLU A 119 -9.71 -17.66 2.71
N ILE A 120 -8.75 -18.07 3.56
CA ILE A 120 -7.69 -19.00 3.17
C ILE A 120 -8.28 -20.34 2.71
N ALA A 121 -9.31 -20.84 3.39
CA ALA A 121 -9.99 -22.07 3.00
C ALA A 121 -10.71 -21.94 1.65
N GLN A 122 -11.35 -20.79 1.38
CA GLN A 122 -11.98 -20.49 0.11
C GLN A 122 -10.96 -20.40 -1.02
N PHE A 123 -9.86 -19.68 -0.80
CA PHE A 123 -8.74 -19.60 -1.76
C PHE A 123 -8.17 -20.98 -2.10
N GLY A 124 -8.01 -21.85 -1.08
CA GLY A 124 -7.59 -23.23 -1.30
C GLY A 124 -8.55 -24.03 -2.19
N ALA A 125 -9.86 -23.88 -1.97
CA ALA A 125 -10.88 -24.53 -2.79
C ALA A 125 -10.90 -23.99 -4.24
N ASP A 126 -10.72 -22.69 -4.41
CA ASP A 126 -10.65 -22.06 -5.74
C ASP A 126 -9.39 -22.49 -6.49
N LEU A 127 -8.25 -22.62 -5.80
CA LEU A 127 -7.01 -23.15 -6.36
C LEU A 127 -7.16 -24.63 -6.78
N ASP A 128 -7.77 -25.46 -5.94
CA ASP A 128 -8.04 -26.87 -6.29
C ASP A 128 -8.96 -26.96 -7.52
N ALA A 129 -10.02 -26.14 -7.58
CA ALA A 129 -10.90 -26.08 -8.75
C ALA A 129 -10.17 -25.59 -10.01
N PHE A 130 -9.24 -24.64 -9.88
CA PHE A 130 -8.40 -24.18 -10.98
C PHE A 130 -7.44 -25.28 -11.46
N ILE A 131 -6.79 -25.99 -10.54
CA ILE A 131 -5.88 -27.11 -10.86
C ILE A 131 -6.65 -28.26 -11.53
N GLU A 132 -7.85 -28.59 -11.08
CA GLU A 132 -8.72 -29.58 -11.72
C GLU A 132 -9.14 -29.17 -13.15
N GLN A 133 -9.16 -27.87 -13.44
CA GLN A 133 -9.46 -27.32 -14.78
C GLN A 133 -8.22 -27.07 -15.62
N ALA A 134 -7.01 -27.27 -15.07
CA ALA A 134 -5.78 -27.05 -15.81
C ALA A 134 -5.68 -28.08 -16.95
N PRO A 135 -5.36 -27.64 -18.19
CA PRO A 135 -5.33 -28.52 -19.34
C PRO A 135 -4.24 -29.58 -19.18
N THR A 136 -4.62 -30.86 -19.36
CA THR A 136 -3.68 -31.98 -19.36
C THR A 136 -3.01 -32.11 -20.72
N VAL A 137 -1.75 -32.53 -20.74
CA VAL A 137 -1.00 -32.77 -21.98
C VAL A 137 -1.04 -34.25 -22.35
N HIS A 138 -1.55 -34.57 -23.54
CA HIS A 138 -1.60 -35.92 -24.09
C HIS A 138 -0.67 -36.06 -25.28
N HIS A 139 0.08 -37.16 -25.33
CA HIS A 139 1.01 -37.46 -26.42
C HIS A 139 0.49 -38.60 -27.28
N PHE A 140 0.64 -38.48 -28.60
CA PHE A 140 0.23 -39.49 -29.58
C PHE A 140 1.32 -39.73 -30.62
N ASP A 141 1.29 -40.92 -31.25
CA ASP A 141 2.26 -41.28 -32.28
C ASP A 141 1.96 -40.61 -33.63
N ASP A 142 0.67 -40.35 -33.94
CA ASP A 142 0.21 -39.67 -35.15
C ASP A 142 -1.12 -38.90 -34.93
N THR A 143 -1.47 -37.99 -35.85
CA THR A 143 -2.70 -37.17 -35.74
C THR A 143 -3.99 -37.97 -35.94
N THR A 144 -3.95 -39.14 -36.60
CA THR A 144 -5.13 -40.00 -36.75
C THR A 144 -5.49 -40.65 -35.41
N GLU A 145 -4.49 -41.14 -34.68
CA GLU A 145 -4.65 -41.67 -33.32
C GLU A 145 -5.20 -40.59 -32.39
N ALA A 146 -4.57 -39.40 -32.38
CA ALA A 146 -5.03 -38.26 -31.56
C ALA A 146 -6.50 -37.91 -31.84
N TYR A 147 -6.88 -37.82 -33.12
CA TYR A 147 -8.25 -37.50 -33.52
C TYR A 147 -9.26 -38.57 -33.08
N ASN A 148 -8.92 -39.86 -33.20
CA ASN A 148 -9.79 -40.94 -32.74
C ASN A 148 -9.87 -41.02 -31.21
N ALA A 149 -8.74 -40.80 -30.53
CA ALA A 149 -8.63 -40.80 -29.09
C ALA A 149 -9.56 -39.77 -28.46
N THR A 150 -9.55 -38.52 -28.96
CA THR A 150 -10.41 -37.44 -28.46
C THR A 150 -11.92 -37.72 -28.57
N GLN A 151 -12.32 -38.71 -29.37
CA GLN A 151 -13.72 -39.14 -29.51
C GLN A 151 -14.08 -40.39 -28.68
N CYS A 152 -13.08 -41.15 -28.24
CA CYS A 152 -13.31 -42.48 -27.65
C CYS A 152 -12.78 -42.63 -26.22
N ARG A 153 -11.84 -41.78 -25.81
CA ARG A 153 -11.19 -41.83 -24.50
C ARG A 153 -11.86 -40.82 -23.56
N ASP A 154 -12.27 -41.31 -22.40
CA ASP A 154 -12.92 -40.50 -21.37
C ASP A 154 -11.92 -39.68 -20.54
N ASP A 155 -10.61 -39.94 -20.67
CA ASP A 155 -9.55 -39.23 -19.95
C ASP A 155 -9.01 -38.00 -20.69
N ILE A 156 -9.53 -37.71 -21.89
CA ILE A 156 -9.19 -36.52 -22.66
C ILE A 156 -10.35 -35.53 -22.55
N HIS A 157 -10.10 -34.39 -21.94
CA HIS A 157 -11.12 -33.40 -21.63
C HIS A 157 -11.05 -32.19 -22.56
N ASP A 158 -12.15 -31.45 -22.62
CA ASP A 158 -12.21 -30.17 -23.32
C ASP A 158 -11.16 -29.20 -22.75
N GLY A 159 -10.33 -28.63 -23.61
CA GLY A 159 -9.19 -27.79 -23.25
C GLY A 159 -7.85 -28.52 -23.17
N ASP A 160 -7.83 -29.86 -23.12
CA ASP A 160 -6.56 -30.60 -23.04
C ASP A 160 -5.68 -30.37 -24.28
N VAL A 161 -4.37 -30.35 -24.05
CA VAL A 161 -3.35 -30.13 -25.08
C VAL A 161 -2.95 -31.47 -25.71
N LEU A 162 -2.86 -31.50 -27.04
CA LEU A 162 -2.53 -32.67 -27.82
C LEU A 162 -1.17 -32.46 -28.50
N VAL A 163 -0.23 -33.38 -28.27
CA VAL A 163 1.15 -33.28 -28.76
C VAL A 163 1.46 -34.48 -29.65
N ILE A 164 1.75 -34.21 -30.92
CA ILE A 164 2.11 -35.21 -31.93
C ILE A 164 3.48 -34.83 -32.50
N ALA A 165 4.52 -35.11 -31.72
CA ALA A 165 5.88 -34.64 -31.99
C ALA A 165 6.46 -35.16 -33.32
N SER A 166 6.11 -36.39 -33.72
CA SER A 166 6.50 -37.03 -34.98
C SER A 166 6.06 -36.24 -36.23
N GLU A 167 4.96 -35.49 -36.12
CA GLU A 167 4.36 -34.71 -37.21
C GLU A 167 4.55 -33.20 -37.02
N SER A 168 5.25 -32.77 -35.96
CA SER A 168 5.37 -31.35 -35.56
C SER A 168 4.01 -30.67 -35.39
N VAL A 169 3.02 -31.41 -34.86
CA VAL A 169 1.67 -30.91 -34.61
C VAL A 169 1.46 -30.75 -33.11
N VAL A 170 1.08 -29.55 -32.69
CA VAL A 170 0.59 -29.27 -31.34
C VAL A 170 -0.76 -28.57 -31.47
N GLY A 171 -1.71 -28.96 -30.63
CA GLY A 171 -3.07 -28.45 -30.66
C GLY A 171 -3.74 -28.59 -29.31
N PHE A 172 -5.03 -28.29 -29.26
CA PHE A 172 -5.86 -28.55 -28.09
C PHE A 172 -7.24 -29.07 -28.51
N LEU A 173 -7.92 -29.74 -27.57
CA LEU A 173 -9.27 -30.23 -27.79
C LEU A 173 -10.28 -29.13 -27.53
N ARG A 174 -11.07 -28.77 -28.55
CA ARG A 174 -12.24 -27.89 -28.38
C ARG A 174 -13.53 -28.71 -28.48
N ALA A 175 -14.19 -28.90 -27.35
CA ALA A 175 -15.31 -29.82 -27.17
C ALA A 175 -14.96 -31.23 -27.69
N ALA A 176 -15.44 -31.59 -28.88
CA ALA A 176 -15.14 -32.86 -29.55
C ALA A 176 -14.29 -32.69 -30.82
N TRP A 177 -13.70 -31.51 -31.02
CA TRP A 177 -13.04 -31.10 -32.26
C TRP A 177 -11.59 -30.70 -31.96
N PRO A 178 -10.62 -31.61 -32.11
CA PRO A 178 -9.22 -31.29 -31.89
C PRO A 178 -8.71 -30.37 -33.00
N GLY A 179 -8.08 -29.26 -32.61
CA GLY A 179 -7.54 -28.27 -33.53
C GLY A 179 -6.06 -28.01 -33.29
N ALA A 180 -5.29 -27.94 -34.37
CA ALA A 180 -3.86 -27.61 -34.34
C ALA A 180 -3.65 -26.10 -34.24
N ILE A 181 -2.69 -25.70 -33.41
CA ILE A 181 -2.20 -24.32 -33.32
C ILE A 181 -0.89 -24.13 -34.11
N THR A 182 -0.21 -25.21 -34.48
CA THR A 182 1.00 -25.21 -35.30
C THR A 182 0.67 -25.10 -36.79
N ALA A 183 1.64 -24.70 -37.62
CA ALA A 183 1.47 -24.61 -39.07
C ALA A 183 1.20 -26.00 -39.70
N ALA A 184 1.87 -27.04 -39.19
CA ALA A 184 1.48 -28.42 -39.47
C ALA A 184 0.25 -28.78 -38.63
N HIS A 185 -0.74 -29.41 -39.27
CA HIS A 185 -2.03 -29.74 -38.63
C HIS A 185 -2.44 -31.21 -38.84
N GLY A 186 -1.82 -31.95 -39.76
CA GLY A 186 -2.15 -33.35 -40.01
C GLY A 186 -3.65 -33.56 -40.27
N GLU A 187 -4.26 -34.48 -39.53
CA GLU A 187 -5.71 -34.73 -39.55
C GLU A 187 -6.51 -33.85 -38.56
N LEU A 188 -5.86 -32.97 -37.78
CA LEU A 188 -6.55 -32.07 -36.86
C LEU A 188 -7.17 -30.88 -37.61
N HIS A 189 -8.17 -30.25 -36.99
CA HIS A 189 -8.77 -29.03 -37.53
C HIS A 189 -7.81 -27.84 -37.47
N THR A 190 -8.07 -26.82 -38.28
CA THR A 190 -7.39 -25.52 -38.18
C THR A 190 -8.37 -24.47 -37.67
N PHE A 191 -7.84 -23.49 -36.94
CA PHE A 191 -8.63 -22.36 -36.48
C PHE A 191 -8.62 -21.24 -37.53
N THR A 192 -9.77 -20.60 -37.72
CA THR A 192 -9.94 -19.48 -38.68
C THR A 192 -9.91 -18.11 -38.01
N ALA A 193 -9.98 -18.09 -36.68
CA ALA A 193 -9.84 -16.91 -35.83
C ALA A 193 -8.71 -17.19 -34.83
N ASP A 194 -8.25 -16.15 -34.13
CA ASP A 194 -7.27 -16.31 -33.05
C ASP A 194 -7.82 -17.31 -32.02
N PRO A 195 -7.15 -18.46 -31.81
CA PRO A 195 -7.61 -19.50 -30.90
C PRO A 195 -7.74 -19.00 -29.45
N ARG A 196 -7.05 -17.92 -29.07
CA ARG A 196 -7.18 -17.28 -27.75
C ARG A 196 -8.53 -16.61 -27.53
N THR A 197 -9.23 -16.25 -28.59
CA THR A 197 -10.50 -15.50 -28.52
C THR A 197 -11.73 -16.39 -28.68
N ILE A 198 -11.51 -17.69 -28.93
CA ILE A 198 -12.60 -18.65 -29.16
C ILE A 198 -13.37 -18.87 -27.86
N ASP A 199 -14.70 -18.88 -27.97
CA ASP A 199 -15.65 -19.12 -26.88
C ASP A 199 -15.36 -18.21 -25.67
N ASP A 200 -15.24 -16.90 -25.95
CA ASP A 200 -14.99 -15.83 -24.97
C ASP A 200 -13.70 -16.03 -24.15
N GLY A 201 -12.66 -16.58 -24.79
CA GLY A 201 -11.34 -16.74 -24.18
C GLY A 201 -11.18 -17.99 -23.33
N LYS A 202 -12.17 -18.88 -23.32
CA LYS A 202 -12.17 -20.12 -22.54
C LYS A 202 -10.91 -20.97 -22.72
N TYR A 203 -10.29 -20.93 -23.90
CA TYR A 203 -9.13 -21.77 -24.25
C TYR A 203 -7.79 -21.04 -24.20
N ALA A 204 -7.72 -19.81 -23.67
CA ALA A 204 -6.49 -19.02 -23.65
C ALA A 204 -5.32 -19.78 -22.98
N GLY A 205 -5.54 -20.38 -21.81
CA GLY A 205 -4.51 -21.18 -21.11
C GLY A 205 -4.06 -22.42 -21.88
N SER A 206 -4.99 -23.11 -22.55
CA SER A 206 -4.67 -24.26 -23.42
C SER A 206 -3.81 -23.85 -24.61
N VAL A 207 -4.11 -22.70 -25.21
CA VAL A 207 -3.35 -22.14 -26.33
C VAL A 207 -1.95 -21.74 -25.89
N GLU A 208 -1.81 -21.05 -24.75
CA GLU A 208 -0.51 -20.65 -24.20
C GLU A 208 0.38 -21.86 -23.92
N LEU A 209 -0.16 -22.89 -23.25
CA LEU A 209 0.55 -24.14 -22.98
C LEU A 209 0.94 -24.86 -24.26
N ALA A 210 0.02 -24.98 -25.22
CA ALA A 210 0.28 -25.59 -26.52
C ALA A 210 1.37 -24.84 -27.29
N GLU A 211 1.37 -23.51 -27.28
CA GLU A 211 2.39 -22.70 -27.95
C GLU A 211 3.75 -22.84 -27.29
N GLN A 212 3.81 -22.87 -25.96
CA GLN A 212 5.05 -23.14 -25.23
C GLN A 212 5.64 -24.50 -25.68
N ILE A 213 4.82 -25.55 -25.68
CA ILE A 213 5.25 -26.89 -26.10
C ILE A 213 5.68 -26.89 -27.58
N ALA A 214 4.96 -26.17 -28.45
CA ALA A 214 5.34 -26.02 -29.85
C ALA A 214 6.73 -25.39 -30.01
N ARG A 215 7.02 -24.31 -29.26
CA ARG A 215 8.34 -23.66 -29.24
C ARG A 215 9.43 -24.60 -28.73
N GLU A 216 9.17 -25.35 -27.66
CA GLU A 216 10.11 -26.34 -27.12
C GLU A 216 10.42 -27.47 -28.11
N LEU A 217 9.44 -27.89 -28.92
CA LEU A 217 9.61 -28.88 -29.98
C LEU A 217 10.23 -28.30 -31.27
N GLY A 218 10.32 -26.96 -31.39
CA GLY A 218 10.70 -26.29 -32.63
C GLY A 218 9.65 -26.43 -33.75
N ALA A 219 8.38 -26.67 -33.38
CA ALA A 219 7.27 -26.74 -34.33
C ALA A 219 6.82 -25.31 -34.69
N PRO A 220 6.78 -24.93 -35.98
CA PRO A 220 6.48 -23.56 -36.38
C PRO A 220 5.00 -23.20 -36.13
N LEU A 221 4.75 -22.00 -35.59
CA LEU A 221 3.40 -21.44 -35.47
C LEU A 221 2.98 -20.74 -36.79
N PRO A 222 1.68 -20.67 -37.12
CA PRO A 222 1.18 -20.09 -38.37
C PRO A 222 1.63 -18.65 -38.64
N ASP A 223 1.65 -17.81 -37.59
CA ASP A 223 2.02 -16.39 -37.72
C ASP A 223 3.54 -16.15 -37.79
N GLU A 224 4.35 -17.13 -37.38
CA GLU A 224 5.81 -17.06 -37.54
C GLU A 224 6.25 -17.35 -39.00
N GLN A 225 5.39 -17.91 -39.84
CA GLN A 225 5.72 -18.26 -41.23
C GLN A 225 5.52 -17.12 -42.25
N GLN A 226 5.05 -15.93 -41.83
CA GLN A 226 4.87 -14.78 -42.73
C GLN A 226 5.66 -13.54 -42.28
N VAL A 227 7.00 -13.67 -42.22
CA VAL A 227 7.88 -12.52 -42.44
C VAL A 227 8.94 -12.90 -43.47
N VAL A 228 8.57 -12.82 -44.76
CA VAL A 228 9.53 -12.74 -45.87
C VAL A 228 9.38 -11.37 -46.52
N GLU A 229 10.43 -10.55 -46.36
CA GLU A 229 10.71 -9.27 -47.03
C GLU A 229 9.80 -8.05 -46.72
N GLY A 230 9.72 -7.71 -45.44
CA GLY A 230 9.89 -6.34 -44.98
C GLY A 230 10.86 -6.40 -43.80
N VAL A 231 11.91 -5.58 -43.78
CA VAL A 231 12.95 -5.63 -42.73
C VAL A 231 12.29 -5.42 -41.37
N VAL A 232 11.99 -6.51 -40.66
CA VAL A 232 11.78 -6.47 -39.21
C VAL A 232 13.16 -6.16 -38.66
N VAL A 233 13.37 -4.90 -38.33
CA VAL A 233 14.47 -4.52 -37.46
C VAL A 233 14.10 -5.12 -36.12
N GLU A 234 14.69 -6.25 -35.76
CA GLU A 234 14.85 -6.61 -34.37
C GLU A 234 15.57 -5.43 -33.72
N HIS A 235 14.80 -4.51 -33.13
CA HIS A 235 15.37 -3.55 -32.20
C HIS A 235 15.86 -4.42 -31.04
N ALA A 236 17.15 -4.38 -30.75
CA ALA A 236 17.83 -5.23 -29.77
C ALA A 236 17.41 -4.94 -28.31
N GLY A 237 16.11 -4.74 -28.07
CA GLY A 237 15.54 -4.26 -26.83
C GLY A 237 15.96 -2.83 -26.47
N ALA A 238 16.65 -2.10 -27.34
CA ALA A 238 17.22 -0.79 -27.04
C ALA A 238 16.97 0.27 -28.12
N ALA A 239 16.79 1.53 -27.70
CA ALA A 239 16.64 2.70 -28.55
C ALA A 239 17.41 3.91 -28.01
N GLU A 240 17.88 4.77 -28.90
CA GLU A 240 18.59 6.00 -28.53
C GLU A 240 17.63 7.20 -28.56
N GLY A 241 17.48 7.89 -27.44
CA GLY A 241 16.75 9.14 -27.32
C GLY A 241 15.24 8.98 -27.22
N SER A 242 14.73 7.76 -27.05
CA SER A 242 13.34 7.41 -26.80
C SER A 242 13.26 6.02 -26.17
N LEU A 243 12.12 5.64 -25.61
CA LEU A 243 11.83 4.25 -25.30
C LEU A 243 11.76 3.41 -26.60
N PRO A 244 12.08 2.10 -26.56
CA PRO A 244 12.02 1.24 -27.75
C PRO A 244 10.68 1.25 -28.48
N GLU A 245 9.57 1.25 -27.74
CA GLU A 245 8.21 1.31 -28.29
C GLU A 245 7.89 2.64 -29.02
N HIS A 246 8.65 3.70 -28.75
CA HIS A 246 8.47 5.01 -29.36
C HIS A 246 9.51 5.33 -30.43
N ALA A 247 10.49 4.44 -30.67
CA ALA A 247 11.64 4.70 -31.52
C ALA A 247 11.27 5.03 -32.98
N THR A 248 10.12 4.54 -33.44
CA THR A 248 9.60 4.73 -34.79
C THR A 248 8.48 5.77 -34.88
N HIS A 249 8.06 6.37 -33.75
CA HIS A 249 6.99 7.37 -33.74
C HIS A 249 7.41 8.61 -34.56
N PRO A 250 6.59 9.10 -35.50
CA PRO A 250 7.00 10.15 -36.44
C PRO A 250 7.46 11.44 -35.73
N ASP A 251 6.77 11.84 -34.66
CA ASP A 251 7.14 13.04 -33.89
C ASP A 251 8.43 12.85 -33.07
N VAL A 252 8.70 11.63 -32.61
CA VAL A 252 9.95 11.29 -31.91
C VAL A 252 11.11 11.34 -32.90
N VAL A 253 10.95 10.75 -34.08
CA VAL A 253 11.97 10.80 -35.16
C VAL A 253 12.25 12.26 -35.56
N ALA A 254 11.21 13.07 -35.72
CA ALA A 254 11.36 14.49 -36.04
C ALA A 254 12.07 15.26 -34.92
N ALA A 255 11.70 15.04 -33.66
CA ALA A 255 12.31 15.68 -32.51
C ALA A 255 13.79 15.26 -32.32
N ARG A 256 14.12 13.97 -32.53
CA ARG A 256 15.52 13.47 -32.52
C ARG A 256 16.38 14.17 -33.57
N SER A 257 15.81 14.45 -34.75
CA SER A 257 16.49 15.20 -35.80
C SER A 257 16.81 16.64 -35.36
N VAL A 258 15.90 17.30 -34.65
CA VAL A 258 16.11 18.65 -34.08
C VAL A 258 17.20 18.65 -33.01
N LEU A 259 17.27 17.60 -32.20
CA LEU A 259 18.24 17.44 -31.12
C LEU A 259 19.56 16.82 -31.59
N ALA A 260 19.77 16.66 -32.89
CA ALA A 260 21.01 16.11 -33.44
C ALA A 260 22.24 16.90 -32.94
N GLY A 261 23.23 16.17 -32.41
CA GLY A 261 24.44 16.73 -31.81
C GLY A 261 24.39 16.87 -30.28
N LEU A 262 23.25 16.64 -29.64
CA LEU A 262 23.18 16.33 -28.21
C LEU A 262 23.27 14.80 -28.02
N PRO A 263 23.81 14.31 -26.88
CA PRO A 263 23.87 12.88 -26.62
C PRO A 263 22.45 12.34 -26.35
N PRO A 264 21.96 11.35 -27.13
CA PRO A 264 20.71 10.66 -26.80
C PRO A 264 20.92 9.70 -25.62
N ALA A 265 19.93 9.56 -24.74
CA ALA A 265 19.92 8.52 -23.71
C ALA A 265 19.71 7.15 -24.37
N ALA A 266 20.53 6.14 -24.05
CA ALA A 266 20.32 4.78 -24.51
C ALA A 266 19.32 4.08 -23.57
N MET A 267 18.12 3.79 -24.05
CA MET A 267 17.03 3.20 -23.28
C MET A 267 16.83 1.75 -23.68
N THR A 268 16.52 0.89 -22.72
CA THR A 268 16.07 -0.48 -22.95
C THR A 268 14.58 -0.63 -22.63
N VAL A 269 13.99 -1.78 -22.96
CA VAL A 269 12.61 -2.14 -22.54
C VAL A 269 12.49 -2.17 -21.02
N ASP A 270 13.56 -2.50 -20.31
CA ASP A 270 13.58 -2.59 -18.85
C ASP A 270 13.95 -1.26 -18.16
N THR A 271 14.18 -0.18 -18.92
CA THR A 271 14.53 1.11 -18.32
C THR A 271 13.28 1.79 -17.79
N ASP A 272 13.01 1.64 -16.50
CA ASP A 272 11.98 2.41 -15.83
C ASP A 272 12.46 3.85 -15.60
N ILE A 273 11.67 4.80 -16.11
CA ILE A 273 11.89 6.24 -16.04
C ILE A 273 10.93 6.91 -15.07
N SER A 274 10.09 6.14 -14.37
CA SER A 274 9.18 6.63 -13.36
C SER A 274 9.97 7.26 -12.20
N ARG A 275 9.35 8.23 -11.52
CA ARG A 275 9.94 8.88 -10.34
C ARG A 275 10.23 7.88 -9.21
N TYR A 276 9.56 6.73 -9.23
CA TYR A 276 9.57 5.71 -8.19
C TYR A 276 10.22 4.40 -8.66
N ALA A 277 10.98 4.43 -9.76
CA ALA A 277 11.66 3.25 -10.27
C ALA A 277 12.50 2.58 -9.18
N ASP A 278 12.19 1.32 -8.88
CA ASP A 278 12.91 0.50 -7.90
C ASP A 278 14.35 0.19 -8.38
N LYS A 279 14.56 0.22 -9.70
CA LYS A 279 15.85 -0.03 -10.36
C LYS A 279 16.13 1.05 -11.39
N VAL A 280 17.01 1.97 -11.02
CA VAL A 280 17.48 3.02 -11.91
C VAL A 280 18.76 2.59 -12.62
N ASP A 281 18.77 2.59 -13.96
CA ASP A 281 20.00 2.38 -14.73
C ASP A 281 20.88 3.64 -14.67
N THR A 282 21.82 3.63 -13.72
CA THR A 282 22.78 4.72 -13.50
C THR A 282 23.72 5.00 -14.68
N SER A 283 23.75 4.13 -15.71
CA SER A 283 24.56 4.34 -16.91
C SER A 283 23.89 5.25 -17.94
N VAL A 284 22.57 5.45 -17.84
CA VAL A 284 21.78 6.22 -18.80
C VAL A 284 22.04 7.72 -18.63
N ARG A 285 22.48 8.37 -19.72
CA ARG A 285 22.69 9.81 -19.77
C ARG A 285 22.37 10.38 -21.16
N GLY A 286 21.60 11.46 -21.20
CA GLY A 286 21.29 12.18 -22.43
C GLY A 286 19.84 12.66 -22.48
N TYR A 287 19.39 13.08 -23.65
CA TYR A 287 17.98 13.43 -23.84
C TYR A 287 17.12 12.19 -24.05
N LEU A 288 15.88 12.22 -23.56
CA LEU A 288 14.82 11.25 -23.84
C LEU A 288 13.61 11.98 -24.43
N ILE A 289 12.97 11.42 -25.46
CA ILE A 289 11.78 11.98 -26.09
C ILE A 289 10.63 10.99 -25.99
N GLU A 290 9.50 11.47 -25.47
CA GLU A 290 8.23 10.75 -25.44
C GLU A 290 7.20 11.47 -26.32
N PRO A 291 6.47 10.75 -27.18
CA PRO A 291 5.29 11.30 -27.82
C PRO A 291 4.19 11.51 -26.78
N ARG A 292 3.41 12.59 -26.93
CA ARG A 292 2.29 12.90 -26.02
C ARG A 292 0.98 12.97 -26.77
N ASP A 293 0.87 13.95 -27.66
CA ASP A 293 -0.27 14.17 -28.54
C ASP A 293 0.24 14.20 -29.99
N PRO A 294 -0.63 14.07 -31.01
CA PRO A 294 -0.21 14.22 -32.41
C PRO A 294 0.50 15.56 -32.64
N GLY A 295 1.78 15.49 -33.03
CA GLY A 295 2.64 16.65 -33.21
C GLY A 295 3.24 17.24 -31.93
N ARG A 296 3.04 16.63 -30.75
CA ARG A 296 3.54 17.10 -29.45
C ARG A 296 4.45 16.06 -28.81
N VAL A 297 5.62 16.49 -28.36
CA VAL A 297 6.56 15.64 -27.62
C VAL A 297 6.91 16.25 -26.27
N ALA A 298 7.24 15.40 -25.31
CA ALA A 298 7.95 15.76 -24.08
C ALA A 298 9.42 15.34 -24.22
N ALA A 299 10.35 16.28 -24.04
CA ALA A 299 11.78 15.99 -24.02
C ALA A 299 12.36 16.19 -22.63
N TYR A 300 13.02 15.17 -22.10
CA TYR A 300 13.67 15.15 -20.79
C TYR A 300 15.19 15.19 -20.96
N TRP A 301 15.87 15.54 -19.89
CA TRP A 301 17.29 15.26 -19.73
C TRP A 301 17.47 14.27 -18.59
N ILE A 302 18.11 13.15 -18.87
CA ILE A 302 18.34 12.05 -17.92
C ILE A 302 19.83 12.02 -17.57
N GLU A 303 20.13 11.90 -16.28
CA GLU A 303 21.47 11.62 -15.78
C GLU A 303 21.38 10.56 -14.68
N GLY A 304 22.00 9.40 -14.92
CA GLY A 304 21.95 8.28 -14.01
C GLY A 304 20.55 7.66 -13.90
N GLY A 305 19.81 7.62 -15.02
CA GLY A 305 18.46 7.05 -15.11
C GLY A 305 17.33 7.89 -14.50
N ILE A 306 17.63 9.06 -13.92
CA ILE A 306 16.64 9.97 -13.34
C ILE A 306 16.62 11.29 -14.13
N PHE A 307 15.44 11.89 -14.29
CA PHE A 307 15.28 13.20 -14.96
C PHE A 307 15.40 14.41 -14.01
N THR A 308 15.80 14.18 -12.77
CA THR A 308 16.13 15.20 -11.75
C THR A 308 17.53 14.93 -11.20
N ALA A 309 18.26 15.98 -10.86
CA ALA A 309 19.57 15.86 -10.24
C ALA A 309 19.46 15.25 -8.82
N PRO A 310 20.56 14.78 -8.21
CA PRO A 310 20.54 14.16 -6.88
C PRO A 310 19.96 15.03 -5.74
N ASN A 311 19.88 16.35 -5.93
CA ASN A 311 19.26 17.28 -4.99
C ASN A 311 17.75 17.51 -5.25
N GLY A 312 17.14 16.74 -6.16
CA GLY A 312 15.75 16.88 -6.58
C GLY A 312 15.48 18.03 -7.55
N GLU A 313 16.49 18.85 -7.88
CA GLU A 313 16.32 19.95 -8.82
C GLU A 313 16.34 19.46 -10.27
N PRO A 314 15.60 20.11 -11.18
CA PRO A 314 15.65 19.78 -12.59
C PRO A 314 16.99 20.16 -13.23
N HIS A 315 17.37 19.47 -14.31
CA HIS A 315 18.55 19.76 -15.14
C HIS A 315 18.39 21.04 -15.97
N ARG A 316 18.32 22.20 -15.31
CA ARG A 316 17.88 23.48 -15.92
C ARG A 316 18.70 23.87 -17.14
N ALA A 317 20.03 23.75 -17.09
CA ALA A 317 20.90 24.17 -18.19
C ALA A 317 20.69 23.32 -19.45
N GLU A 318 20.51 22.02 -19.26
CA GLU A 318 20.25 21.05 -20.30
C GLU A 318 18.85 21.23 -20.88
N LEU A 319 17.83 21.39 -20.03
CA LEU A 319 16.47 21.70 -20.46
C LEU A 319 16.42 23.04 -21.24
N ASP A 320 17.15 24.06 -20.82
CA ASP A 320 17.25 25.32 -21.57
C ASP A 320 17.92 25.14 -22.93
N THR A 321 18.89 24.24 -23.02
CA THR A 321 19.51 23.85 -24.29
C THR A 321 18.50 23.14 -25.19
N LEU A 322 17.70 22.21 -24.67
CA LEU A 322 16.62 21.55 -25.42
C LEU A 322 15.58 22.58 -25.93
N ARG A 323 15.13 23.50 -25.07
CA ARG A 323 14.20 24.57 -25.44
C ARG A 323 14.76 25.44 -26.57
N ALA A 324 16.05 25.78 -26.50
CA ALA A 324 16.71 26.57 -27.53
C ALA A 324 16.75 25.84 -28.87
N ARG A 325 17.10 24.54 -28.89
CA ARG A 325 17.13 23.70 -30.10
C ARG A 325 15.76 23.60 -30.76
N PHE A 326 14.72 23.30 -29.99
CA PHE A 326 13.36 23.23 -30.51
C PHE A 326 12.92 24.57 -31.12
N ARG A 327 13.12 25.69 -30.42
CA ARG A 327 12.78 27.02 -30.94
C ARG A 327 13.56 27.39 -32.19
N GLU A 328 14.85 27.07 -32.26
CA GLU A 328 15.69 27.31 -33.44
C GLU A 328 15.20 26.52 -34.66
N ALA A 329 14.68 25.31 -34.45
CA ALA A 329 14.06 24.49 -35.48
C ALA A 329 12.61 24.88 -35.81
N GLY A 330 12.09 25.96 -35.23
CA GLY A 330 10.72 26.46 -35.47
C GLY A 330 9.62 25.73 -34.70
N TRP A 331 9.96 24.83 -33.77
CA TRP A 331 8.97 24.18 -32.90
C TRP A 331 8.41 25.17 -31.88
N THR A 332 7.14 25.02 -31.55
CA THR A 332 6.50 25.83 -30.50
C THR A 332 6.73 25.16 -29.15
N VAL A 333 7.54 25.80 -28.30
CA VAL A 333 7.87 25.27 -26.96
C VAL A 333 6.93 25.85 -25.92
N GLU A 334 6.25 24.99 -25.17
CA GLU A 334 5.34 25.41 -24.10
C GLU A 334 6.13 26.03 -22.93
N PRO A 335 5.63 27.11 -22.32
CA PRO A 335 6.16 27.58 -21.06
C PRO A 335 5.70 26.65 -19.93
N LYS A 336 6.53 26.49 -18.89
CA LYS A 336 6.17 26.04 -17.51
C LYS A 336 6.44 24.60 -17.06
N SER A 337 6.97 23.68 -17.87
CA SER A 337 7.47 22.44 -17.28
C SER A 337 8.86 22.64 -16.65
N LEU A 338 9.01 22.21 -15.39
CA LEU A 338 10.28 22.27 -14.66
C LEU A 338 11.20 21.12 -15.03
N THR A 339 10.65 19.91 -15.23
CA THR A 339 11.40 18.65 -15.40
C THR A 339 11.54 18.22 -16.86
N CYS A 340 10.77 18.79 -17.77
CA CYS A 340 10.85 18.47 -19.20
C CYS A 340 10.59 19.70 -20.09
N VAL A 341 10.68 19.49 -21.40
CA VAL A 341 10.36 20.46 -22.44
C VAL A 341 9.25 19.89 -23.31
N PHE A 342 8.04 20.45 -23.19
CA PHE A 342 6.99 20.18 -24.16
C PHE A 342 7.20 21.03 -25.42
N ALA A 343 7.20 20.38 -26.57
CA ALA A 343 7.39 21.04 -27.85
C ALA A 343 6.40 20.50 -28.89
N TRP A 344 5.81 21.42 -29.66
CA TRP A 344 4.95 21.13 -30.79
C TRP A 344 5.72 21.25 -32.09
N ARG A 345 5.68 20.19 -32.88
CA ARG A 345 6.18 20.18 -34.25
C ARG A 345 5.49 21.29 -35.02
N PRO A 346 6.22 22.10 -35.82
CA PRO A 346 5.59 23.04 -36.72
C PRO A 346 4.60 22.27 -37.59
N ALA A 347 3.37 22.77 -37.73
CA ALA A 347 2.40 22.17 -38.63
C ALA A 347 3.04 22.04 -40.01
N GLU A 348 3.31 20.81 -40.43
CA GLU A 348 3.48 20.52 -41.85
C GLU A 348 2.15 20.91 -42.49
N SER A 349 2.21 21.62 -43.61
CA SER A 349 1.06 22.32 -44.23
C SER A 349 -0.27 21.60 -44.04
N ASP A 350 -1.37 22.32 -43.81
CA ASP A 350 -2.74 21.83 -43.49
C ASP A 350 -3.22 20.54 -44.20
N ALA A 351 -2.62 20.16 -45.34
CA ALA A 351 -2.82 18.89 -46.01
C ALA A 351 -2.39 17.66 -45.18
N ASP A 352 -1.26 17.72 -44.46
CA ASP A 352 -0.70 16.56 -43.75
C ASP A 352 -1.43 16.29 -42.41
N GLN A 353 -1.96 17.35 -41.78
CA GLN A 353 -2.81 17.21 -40.58
C GLN A 353 -4.17 16.57 -40.87
N ALA A 354 -4.73 16.82 -42.06
CA ALA A 354 -6.00 16.22 -42.49
C ALA A 354 -5.88 14.70 -42.76
N GLU A 355 -4.70 14.24 -43.17
CA GLU A 355 -4.42 12.81 -43.42
C GLU A 355 -4.20 12.04 -42.12
N ALA A 356 -3.53 12.64 -41.12
CA ALA A 356 -3.36 12.06 -39.78
C ALA A 356 -4.69 11.95 -39.00
N GLN A 357 -5.60 12.92 -39.15
CA GLN A 357 -6.95 12.85 -38.55
C GLN A 357 -7.90 11.87 -39.26
N GLN A 358 -7.62 11.48 -40.51
CA GLN A 358 -8.42 10.49 -41.25
C GLN A 358 -7.99 9.04 -41.01
N ALA A 359 -6.85 8.79 -40.38
CA ALA A 359 -6.36 7.45 -40.03
C ALA A 359 -6.92 6.92 -38.69
N ALA A 360 -7.68 7.72 -37.94
CA ALA A 360 -8.39 7.26 -36.75
C ALA A 360 -9.71 6.57 -37.15
N PRO A 361 -10.02 5.36 -36.64
CA PRO A 361 -11.23 4.65 -37.02
C PRO A 361 -12.49 5.32 -36.43
N ALA A 362 -13.42 5.69 -37.31
CA ALA A 362 -14.82 6.03 -37.02
C ALA A 362 -15.67 4.78 -37.34
N GLU A 363 -16.69 4.32 -36.62
CA GLU A 363 -17.78 4.92 -35.82
C GLU A 363 -18.49 3.79 -35.01
N LEU A 364 -19.27 4.13 -33.97
CA LEU A 364 -20.72 3.82 -33.76
C LEU A 364 -21.15 3.95 -32.26
N PRO A 365 -22.45 4.13 -31.91
CA PRO A 365 -23.36 5.24 -32.22
C PRO A 365 -23.98 5.89 -30.96
N ALA A 366 -24.82 6.91 -31.21
CA ALA A 366 -25.37 7.89 -30.28
C ALA A 366 -26.21 7.40 -29.09
N ALA A 367 -25.97 8.03 -27.93
CA ALA A 367 -26.98 8.68 -27.09
C ALA A 367 -26.34 9.94 -26.47
N VAL A 368 -26.99 11.10 -26.61
CA VAL A 368 -26.51 12.35 -25.99
C VAL A 368 -27.23 12.49 -24.65
N ASP A 369 -26.51 12.40 -23.53
CA ASP A 369 -26.84 13.18 -22.33
C ASP A 369 -25.70 13.13 -21.28
N LEU A 370 -25.26 14.31 -20.85
CA LEU A 370 -24.30 14.65 -19.77
C LEU A 370 -22.79 14.32 -19.91
N ASP A 371 -22.36 13.41 -20.79
CA ASP A 371 -20.94 12.93 -20.88
C ASP A 371 -19.90 13.82 -21.62
N ASP A 372 -20.27 14.99 -22.14
CA ASP A 372 -19.37 15.83 -22.98
C ASP A 372 -18.79 17.06 -22.25
N ALA A 373 -18.88 17.09 -20.93
CA ALA A 373 -18.37 18.18 -20.12
C ALA A 373 -16.83 18.15 -20.06
N THR A 374 -16.18 18.98 -20.87
CA THR A 374 -14.74 19.28 -20.75
C THR A 374 -14.53 20.41 -19.75
N CYS A 375 -13.51 20.31 -18.91
CA CYS A 375 -13.13 21.41 -18.04
C CYS A 375 -12.47 22.56 -18.82
N LEU A 376 -12.15 23.66 -18.14
CA LEU A 376 -11.47 24.81 -18.74
C LEU A 376 -10.07 24.47 -19.30
N HIS A 377 -9.49 23.33 -18.91
CA HIS A 377 -8.22 22.81 -19.42
C HIS A 377 -8.40 21.80 -20.58
N GLY A 378 -9.62 21.53 -21.02
CA GLY A 378 -9.91 20.60 -22.13
C GLY A 378 -9.90 19.11 -21.73
N LEU A 379 -9.75 18.80 -20.44
CA LEU A 379 -9.78 17.42 -19.92
C LEU A 379 -11.22 16.95 -19.65
N ARG A 380 -11.43 15.63 -19.77
CA ARG A 380 -12.71 14.95 -19.48
C ARG A 380 -12.55 14.08 -18.23
N PRO A 381 -13.55 14.08 -17.31
CA PRO A 381 -13.54 13.16 -16.19
C PRO A 381 -13.73 11.72 -16.69
N ARG A 382 -13.06 10.76 -16.05
CA ARG A 382 -13.34 9.33 -16.25
C ARG A 382 -14.73 8.99 -15.72
N ALA A 383 -15.31 7.90 -16.21
CA ALA A 383 -16.66 7.48 -15.84
C ALA A 383 -16.79 7.00 -14.38
N ASP A 384 -15.67 6.60 -13.77
CA ASP A 384 -15.54 6.10 -12.40
C ASP A 384 -15.24 7.21 -11.37
N VAL A 385 -15.09 8.46 -11.80
CA VAL A 385 -14.82 9.59 -10.92
C VAL A 385 -16.05 9.96 -10.09
N SER A 386 -15.87 10.09 -8.78
CA SER A 386 -16.86 10.63 -7.87
C SER A 386 -16.90 12.17 -7.91
N GLY A 387 -18.08 12.77 -7.75
CA GLY A 387 -18.27 14.23 -7.70
C GLY A 387 -18.42 14.92 -9.06
N ASP A 388 -18.26 16.25 -9.08
CA ASP A 388 -18.34 17.07 -10.30
C ASP A 388 -17.06 17.92 -10.46
N PRO A 389 -15.97 17.31 -10.95
CA PRO A 389 -14.69 18.01 -11.10
C PRO A 389 -14.71 19.08 -12.19
N VAL A 390 -15.61 19.00 -13.16
CA VAL A 390 -15.75 20.03 -14.19
C VAL A 390 -16.26 21.32 -13.55
N THR A 391 -17.30 21.23 -12.72
CA THR A 391 -17.79 22.36 -11.93
C THR A 391 -16.75 22.83 -10.91
N GLY A 392 -16.01 21.91 -10.29
CA GLY A 392 -14.88 22.26 -9.41
C GLY A 392 -13.84 23.15 -10.13
N CYS A 393 -13.46 22.74 -11.33
CA CYS A 393 -12.52 23.47 -12.19
C CYS A 393 -13.03 24.86 -12.58
N ALA A 394 -14.34 24.99 -12.83
CA ALA A 394 -14.98 26.27 -13.14
C ALA A 394 -15.09 27.22 -11.94
N ARG A 395 -15.08 26.70 -10.71
CA ARG A 395 -15.21 27.48 -9.46
C ARG A 395 -13.87 27.81 -8.79
N LYS A 396 -12.83 27.04 -9.09
CA LYS A 396 -11.44 27.24 -8.63
C LYS A 396 -11.00 28.71 -8.81
N GLN A 397 -10.35 29.28 -7.79
CA GLN A 397 -9.67 30.57 -7.92
C GLN A 397 -8.41 30.45 -8.81
N PRO A 398 -7.95 31.52 -9.49
CA PRO A 398 -6.81 31.44 -10.41
C PRO A 398 -5.50 30.88 -9.82
N ASN A 399 -5.31 30.95 -8.50
CA ASN A 399 -4.14 30.47 -7.76
C ASN A 399 -4.44 29.26 -6.85
N GLN A 400 -5.63 28.66 -6.96
CA GLN A 400 -6.05 27.56 -6.10
C GLN A 400 -5.81 26.23 -6.78
N SER A 401 -5.07 25.30 -6.19
CA SER A 401 -4.86 23.97 -6.78
C SER A 401 -5.99 22.99 -6.41
N ALA A 402 -6.05 21.86 -7.11
CA ALA A 402 -6.81 20.68 -6.71
C ALA A 402 -5.84 19.61 -6.22
N GLY A 403 -6.20 18.90 -5.15
CA GLY A 403 -5.38 17.86 -4.55
C GLY A 403 -6.09 16.52 -4.54
N VAL A 404 -5.32 15.44 -4.50
CA VAL A 404 -5.74 14.09 -4.11
C VAL A 404 -5.30 13.86 -2.67
N TRP A 405 -6.18 13.31 -1.85
CA TRP A 405 -6.07 13.24 -0.40
C TRP A 405 -6.32 11.81 0.08
N ASN A 406 -5.56 11.36 1.07
CA ASN A 406 -5.84 10.21 1.92
C ASN A 406 -5.86 10.65 3.41
N ASP A 407 -5.84 9.70 4.34
CA ASP A 407 -5.78 9.94 5.78
C ASP A 407 -4.46 10.59 6.25
N GLU A 408 -3.37 10.44 5.49
CA GLU A 408 -2.08 11.08 5.74
C GLU A 408 -1.96 12.51 5.18
N GLY A 409 -2.89 12.94 4.31
CA GLY A 409 -2.94 14.28 3.74
C GLY A 409 -2.93 14.34 2.21
N CYS A 410 -2.42 15.44 1.64
CA CYS A 410 -2.41 15.64 0.18
C CYS A 410 -1.26 14.86 -0.48
N VAL A 411 -1.58 13.83 -1.27
CA VAL A 411 -0.58 13.01 -1.99
C VAL A 411 -0.19 13.58 -3.36
N LEU A 412 -1.09 14.32 -4.00
CA LEU A 412 -0.86 14.91 -5.33
C LEU A 412 -1.55 16.26 -5.44
N ALA A 413 -0.85 17.29 -5.93
CA ALA A 413 -1.40 18.62 -6.18
C ALA A 413 -1.26 18.99 -7.67
N VAL A 414 -2.38 19.31 -8.31
CA VAL A 414 -2.45 19.69 -9.73
C VAL A 414 -3.32 20.91 -9.96
N ASP A 415 -3.16 21.54 -11.12
CA ASP A 415 -3.92 22.74 -11.46
C ASP A 415 -5.35 22.44 -11.94
N CYS A 416 -5.67 21.21 -12.32
CA CYS A 416 -6.96 20.84 -12.87
C CYS A 416 -7.73 19.89 -11.94
N CYS A 417 -8.95 20.28 -11.53
CA CYS A 417 -9.82 19.39 -10.75
C CYS A 417 -10.16 18.07 -11.48
N VAL A 418 -10.28 18.09 -12.81
CA VAL A 418 -10.54 16.85 -13.58
C VAL A 418 -9.32 15.93 -13.59
N GLU A 419 -8.11 16.49 -13.61
CA GLU A 419 -6.88 15.71 -13.52
C GLU A 419 -6.76 15.07 -12.12
N ALA A 420 -6.89 15.89 -11.06
CA ALA A 420 -6.89 15.38 -9.68
C ALA A 420 -7.93 14.28 -9.47
N ALA A 421 -9.13 14.45 -10.02
CA ALA A 421 -10.20 13.48 -9.87
C ALA A 421 -9.90 12.17 -10.64
N ASN A 422 -9.32 12.26 -11.83
CA ASN A 422 -8.91 11.08 -12.61
C ASN A 422 -7.77 10.32 -11.94
N ASP A 423 -6.79 11.03 -11.38
CA ASP A 423 -5.68 10.43 -10.64
C ASP A 423 -6.17 9.80 -9.33
N CYS A 424 -7.11 10.46 -8.63
CA CYS A 424 -7.79 9.90 -7.47
C CYS A 424 -8.54 8.59 -7.79
N ALA A 425 -9.28 8.54 -8.91
CA ALA A 425 -9.93 7.32 -9.35
C ALA A 425 -8.92 6.21 -9.68
N GLN A 426 -7.77 6.57 -10.27
CA GLN A 426 -6.70 5.61 -10.55
C GLN A 426 -6.07 5.07 -9.26
N TYR A 427 -5.75 5.92 -8.28
CA TYR A 427 -5.19 5.46 -7.01
C TYR A 427 -6.14 4.54 -6.25
N ASN A 428 -7.46 4.81 -6.25
CA ASN A 428 -8.43 3.90 -5.65
C ASN A 428 -8.48 2.53 -6.34
N VAL A 429 -8.28 2.47 -7.66
CA VAL A 429 -8.18 1.19 -8.39
C VAL A 429 -6.89 0.44 -8.01
N GLU A 430 -5.76 1.15 -7.92
CA GLU A 430 -4.47 0.57 -7.55
C GLU A 430 -4.44 0.08 -6.10
N ALA A 431 -5.16 0.75 -5.19
CA ALA A 431 -5.30 0.37 -3.79
C ALA A 431 -6.41 -0.68 -3.54
N GLU A 432 -7.12 -1.10 -4.60
CA GLU A 432 -8.28 -2.01 -4.50
C GLU A 432 -9.38 -1.49 -3.55
N ALA A 433 -9.46 -0.16 -3.38
CA ALA A 433 -10.42 0.48 -2.48
C ALA A 433 -11.86 0.32 -3.04
N PRO A 434 -12.83 -0.09 -2.20
CA PRO A 434 -14.21 -0.26 -2.64
C PRO A 434 -14.83 1.11 -3.00
N ALA A 435 -15.69 1.13 -4.02
CA ALA A 435 -16.26 2.38 -4.55
C ALA A 435 -17.13 3.16 -3.54
N ASP A 436 -17.65 2.49 -2.50
CA ASP A 436 -18.43 3.10 -1.42
C ASP A 436 -17.59 3.59 -0.24
N ASP A 437 -16.30 3.21 -0.17
CA ASP A 437 -15.34 3.68 0.83
C ASP A 437 -13.96 3.92 0.19
N PRO A 438 -13.83 4.98 -0.63
CA PRO A 438 -12.58 5.25 -1.33
C PRO A 438 -11.50 5.73 -0.36
N GLU A 439 -10.32 5.11 -0.41
CA GLU A 439 -9.13 5.53 0.35
C GLU A 439 -8.65 6.92 -0.06
N PHE A 440 -8.72 7.22 -1.36
CA PHE A 440 -8.34 8.49 -1.93
C PHE A 440 -9.56 9.32 -2.32
N THR A 441 -9.53 10.61 -1.99
CA THR A 441 -10.54 11.59 -2.43
C THR A 441 -9.88 12.77 -3.12
N TRP A 442 -10.57 13.45 -4.04
CA TRP A 442 -10.08 14.70 -4.63
C TRP A 442 -10.82 15.90 -4.04
N SER A 443 -10.12 17.02 -3.84
CA SER A 443 -10.72 18.25 -3.33
C SER A 443 -9.94 19.49 -3.76
N LEU A 444 -10.58 20.66 -3.74
CA LEU A 444 -9.88 21.93 -3.92
C LEU A 444 -8.99 22.18 -2.70
N MET A 445 -7.75 22.59 -2.93
CA MET A 445 -6.81 22.93 -1.85
C MET A 445 -7.13 24.33 -1.31
N CYS A 446 -6.85 24.58 -0.04
CA CYS A 446 -6.88 25.93 0.49
C CYS A 446 -5.77 26.78 -0.17
N THR A 447 -6.06 28.05 -0.48
CA THR A 447 -5.08 28.95 -1.12
C THR A 447 -3.98 29.44 -0.19
N GLU A 448 -4.19 29.31 1.12
CA GLU A 448 -3.26 29.77 2.17
C GLU A 448 -2.56 28.61 2.88
N HIS A 449 -3.20 27.43 2.96
CA HIS A 449 -2.70 26.24 3.66
C HIS A 449 -2.82 25.02 2.72
N ASP A 450 -1.75 24.70 2.01
CA ASP A 450 -1.72 23.61 1.03
C ASP A 450 -1.86 22.21 1.66
N GLU A 451 -1.72 22.10 2.97
CA GLU A 451 -1.95 20.88 3.75
C GLU A 451 -3.43 20.60 4.06
N GLN A 452 -4.37 21.48 3.67
CA GLN A 452 -5.79 21.33 3.98
C GLN A 452 -6.70 21.55 2.77
N THR A 453 -7.85 20.86 2.75
CA THR A 453 -8.89 21.12 1.75
C THR A 453 -9.52 22.50 2.00
N ALA A 454 -9.98 23.16 0.93
CA ALA A 454 -10.55 24.50 1.03
C ALA A 454 -11.80 24.59 1.91
N ASP A 455 -12.55 23.50 2.02
CA ASP A 455 -13.78 23.40 2.81
C ASP A 455 -13.54 22.90 4.25
N ALA A 456 -12.46 22.15 4.51
CA ALA A 456 -12.09 21.72 5.86
C ALA A 456 -10.98 22.57 6.50
N CYS A 457 -10.47 23.59 5.82
CA CYS A 457 -9.33 24.36 6.33
C CYS A 457 -9.64 25.03 7.67
N GLU A 458 -9.00 24.57 8.74
CA GLU A 458 -9.23 25.01 10.10
C GLU A 458 -8.89 26.49 10.24
N GLU A 459 -7.75 26.95 9.72
CA GLU A 459 -7.32 28.34 9.86
C GLU A 459 -8.25 29.32 9.10
N CYS A 460 -8.67 28.96 7.89
CA CYS A 460 -9.52 29.82 7.06
C CYS A 460 -11.02 29.73 7.45
N ASN A 461 -11.46 28.59 8.00
CA ASN A 461 -12.84 28.35 8.43
C ASN A 461 -13.05 28.46 9.96
N ALA A 462 -12.03 28.77 10.75
CA ALA A 462 -12.06 28.94 12.22
C ALA A 462 -12.96 30.08 12.74
N VAL A 463 -13.72 30.76 11.88
CA VAL A 463 -14.80 31.66 12.35
C VAL A 463 -16.12 30.91 12.23
N PRO A 464 -16.72 30.46 13.36
CA PRO A 464 -18.06 29.87 13.36
C PRO A 464 -19.01 30.79 12.58
N VAL A 465 -19.77 30.20 11.66
CA VAL A 465 -20.74 30.94 10.82
C VAL A 465 -21.76 31.72 11.69
N GLU A 466 -21.92 31.29 12.94
CA GLU A 466 -22.77 31.88 13.97
C GLU A 466 -22.34 33.28 14.41
N ASP A 467 -21.04 33.63 14.27
CA ASP A 467 -20.47 34.92 14.67
C ASP A 467 -20.31 35.91 13.50
N ARG A 468 -20.73 35.53 12.28
CA ARG A 468 -20.77 36.46 11.15
C ARG A 468 -21.95 37.42 11.33
N CYS A 469 -21.64 38.69 11.61
CA CYS A 469 -22.62 39.77 11.67
C CYS A 469 -23.58 39.71 10.47
N LYS A 470 -24.89 39.48 10.74
CA LYS A 470 -25.96 39.31 9.73
C LYS A 470 -26.13 40.49 8.75
N GLU A 471 -25.44 41.61 8.98
CA GLU A 471 -25.57 42.84 8.18
C GLU A 471 -24.33 43.16 7.32
N CYS A 472 -23.28 42.33 7.34
CA CYS A 472 -22.05 42.57 6.57
C CYS A 472 -21.92 41.58 5.41
N SER A 473 -22.00 42.07 4.17
CA SER A 473 -21.82 41.28 2.94
C SER A 473 -20.35 40.92 2.63
N GLY A 474 -19.56 40.53 3.65
CA GLY A 474 -18.17 40.08 3.46
C GLY A 474 -17.18 41.18 3.06
N LYS A 475 -17.50 42.47 3.24
CA LYS A 475 -16.56 43.58 3.04
C LYS A 475 -16.50 44.37 4.35
N GLY A 476 -15.50 44.06 5.16
CA GLY A 476 -15.38 44.42 6.58
C GLY A 476 -15.87 45.82 6.96
N CYS A 477 -16.67 45.88 8.04
CA CYS A 477 -17.07 47.13 8.67
C CYS A 477 -16.10 47.50 9.80
N HIS A 478 -15.99 48.80 10.06
CA HIS A 478 -15.02 49.46 10.95
C HIS A 478 -15.16 49.11 12.47
N TRP A 479 -16.05 48.19 12.86
CA TRP A 479 -16.45 48.03 14.27
C TRP A 479 -15.83 46.85 15.03
N CYS A 480 -15.00 46.00 14.39
CA CYS A 480 -14.38 44.84 15.04
C CYS A 480 -12.85 44.98 15.16
N TYR A 481 -12.39 45.86 16.04
CA TYR A 481 -10.98 45.90 16.47
C TYR A 481 -10.91 45.90 18.00
N PHE A 482 -10.23 44.88 18.56
CA PHE A 482 -9.73 44.79 19.94
C PHE A 482 -10.74 44.66 21.11
N THR A 483 -10.88 43.43 21.63
CA THR A 483 -10.95 43.19 23.08
C THR A 483 -9.86 42.19 23.44
N GLY A 484 -8.69 42.71 23.85
CA GLY A 484 -7.58 41.88 24.29
C GLY A 484 -7.93 41.15 25.60
N GLU A 485 -8.05 39.83 25.50
CA GLU A 485 -7.80 38.89 26.58
C GLU A 485 -6.82 37.84 26.04
N GLN A 486 -5.62 37.79 26.62
CA GLN A 486 -4.67 36.70 26.40
C GLN A 486 -5.24 35.45 27.08
N GLN A 487 -5.45 34.38 26.32
CA GLN A 487 -5.57 33.03 26.88
C GLN A 487 -4.18 32.56 27.35
N PRO A 488 -4.10 31.77 28.44
CA PRO A 488 -2.84 31.22 28.89
C PRO A 488 -2.32 30.19 27.88
N GLU A 489 -1.05 30.32 27.52
CA GLU A 489 -0.28 29.41 26.67
C GLU A 489 -0.48 27.95 27.13
N GLN A 490 -0.97 27.11 26.21
CA GLN A 490 -0.78 25.66 26.27
C GLN A 490 0.73 25.40 26.14
N ALA A 491 1.34 24.93 27.22
CA ALA A 491 2.68 24.41 27.17
C ALA A 491 2.65 23.08 26.40
N GLU A 492 3.46 23.03 25.34
CA GLU A 492 3.88 21.83 24.63
C GLU A 492 4.30 20.76 25.66
N VAL A 493 3.68 19.58 25.57
CA VAL A 493 4.09 18.38 26.29
C VAL A 493 5.02 17.63 25.33
N ASP A 494 6.30 17.59 25.68
CA ASP A 494 7.35 16.94 24.89
C ASP A 494 7.12 15.43 24.73
N ASP A 495 7.22 14.93 23.49
CA ASP A 495 7.18 13.53 23.00
C ASP A 495 8.31 12.61 23.53
N ALA A 496 8.92 12.93 24.67
CA ALA A 496 10.05 12.16 25.19
C ALA A 496 9.65 10.99 26.10
N ALA A 497 8.36 10.81 26.40
CA ALA A 497 7.87 9.78 27.32
C ALA A 497 7.46 8.46 26.67
N GLU A 498 7.23 8.42 25.35
CA GLU A 498 6.79 7.21 24.65
C GLU A 498 7.95 6.25 24.29
N GLN A 499 9.19 6.75 24.17
CA GLN A 499 10.34 5.90 23.84
C GLN A 499 10.79 4.99 24.99
N ASP A 500 10.69 5.42 26.25
CA ASP A 500 11.12 4.62 27.41
C ASP A 500 10.09 3.53 27.80
N VAL A 501 8.80 3.73 27.48
CA VAL A 501 7.75 2.72 27.71
C VAL A 501 7.86 1.62 26.65
N ALA A 502 8.13 1.98 25.39
CA ALA A 502 8.34 1.02 24.31
C ALA A 502 9.57 0.12 24.56
N GLU A 503 10.67 0.64 25.10
CA GLU A 503 11.86 -0.18 25.43
C GLU A 503 11.62 -1.12 26.63
N ALA A 504 10.76 -0.74 27.58
CA ALA A 504 10.39 -1.58 28.72
C ALA A 504 9.43 -2.71 28.32
N GLU A 505 8.43 -2.42 27.47
CA GLU A 505 7.49 -3.43 26.98
C GLU A 505 8.16 -4.44 26.04
N LEU A 506 9.15 -4.01 25.24
CA LEU A 506 9.94 -4.91 24.40
C LEU A 506 10.80 -5.87 25.24
N ALA A 507 11.35 -5.41 26.37
CA ALA A 507 12.15 -6.24 27.26
C ALA A 507 11.32 -7.32 27.96
N ASP A 508 10.12 -6.98 28.42
CA ASP A 508 9.18 -7.94 29.03
C ASP A 508 8.65 -8.95 28.00
N THR A 509 8.44 -8.53 26.76
CA THR A 509 8.01 -9.43 25.66
C THR A 509 9.10 -10.43 25.29
N VAL A 510 10.36 -10.00 25.22
CA VAL A 510 11.51 -10.90 24.95
C VAL A 510 11.71 -11.89 26.09
N GLU A 511 11.52 -11.48 27.35
CA GLU A 511 11.60 -12.39 28.49
C GLU A 511 10.42 -13.38 28.52
N ALA A 512 9.21 -12.95 28.14
CA ALA A 512 8.04 -13.81 28.01
C ALA A 512 8.20 -14.86 26.91
N VAL A 513 8.76 -14.50 25.75
CA VAL A 513 9.06 -15.45 24.65
C VAL A 513 10.15 -16.44 25.09
N ALA A 514 11.20 -15.98 25.75
CA ALA A 514 12.26 -16.86 26.27
C ALA A 514 11.74 -17.83 27.36
N GLN A 515 10.77 -17.41 28.18
CA GLN A 515 10.13 -18.27 29.17
C GLN A 515 9.11 -19.23 28.53
N ALA A 516 8.41 -18.84 27.47
CA ALA A 516 7.53 -19.70 26.70
C ALA A 516 8.31 -20.81 25.96
N GLU A 517 9.46 -20.49 25.36
CA GLU A 517 10.38 -21.49 24.76
C GLU A 517 10.97 -22.46 25.81
N ALA A 518 11.08 -22.03 27.06
CA ALA A 518 11.54 -22.87 28.17
C ALA A 518 10.44 -23.76 28.77
N ALA A 519 9.17 -23.34 28.68
CA ALA A 519 8.02 -24.04 29.26
C ALA A 519 7.40 -25.05 28.29
N ASP A 520 7.29 -24.71 27.01
CA ASP A 520 6.85 -25.63 25.96
C ASP A 520 8.06 -26.20 25.26
N GLY A 521 8.42 -27.42 25.68
CA GLY A 521 9.55 -28.18 25.16
C GLY A 521 9.65 -28.11 23.64
N THR A 522 10.52 -27.23 23.18
CA THR A 522 10.82 -27.02 21.77
C THR A 522 11.06 -28.35 21.07
N TRP A 523 10.40 -28.46 19.92
CA TRP A 523 10.62 -29.45 18.87
C TRP A 523 12.09 -29.81 18.73
N ARG A 524 12.49 -30.93 19.36
CA ARG A 524 13.71 -31.61 18.95
C ARG A 524 13.39 -32.30 17.64
N GLY A 525 13.99 -31.79 16.56
CA GLY A 525 14.14 -32.50 15.30
C GLY A 525 14.57 -33.94 15.57
N GLY A 526 13.61 -34.85 15.46
CA GLY A 526 13.81 -36.29 15.59
C GLY A 526 14.36 -36.86 14.29
N TRP A 527 15.54 -36.42 13.86
CA TRP A 527 16.31 -37.11 12.82
C TRP A 527 17.78 -37.12 13.24
N ILE A 528 18.15 -38.24 13.86
CA ILE A 528 19.46 -38.93 13.96
C ILE A 528 19.46 -39.61 15.33
N ALA A 529 19.02 -40.87 15.33
CA ALA A 529 19.12 -41.74 16.49
C ALA A 529 20.59 -41.89 16.91
N SER A 530 20.91 -41.48 18.13
CA SER A 530 22.24 -41.67 18.74
C SER A 530 22.38 -43.00 19.49
N THR A 531 21.47 -43.95 19.25
CA THR A 531 21.55 -45.29 19.84
C THR A 531 21.91 -46.29 18.74
N PRO A 532 23.12 -46.89 18.76
CA PRO A 532 23.43 -47.96 17.83
C PRO A 532 22.47 -49.13 18.09
N PRO A 533 21.84 -49.72 17.05
CA PRO A 533 21.07 -50.92 17.24
C PRO A 533 21.98 -52.04 17.75
N ALA A 534 21.46 -52.84 18.67
CA ALA A 534 22.11 -54.09 19.06
C ALA A 534 22.29 -54.95 17.79
N SER A 535 23.51 -55.44 17.62
CA SER A 535 23.96 -56.31 16.54
C SER A 535 22.90 -57.35 16.11
N GLY A 536 22.45 -57.32 14.85
CA GLY A 536 21.75 -58.48 14.29
C GLY A 536 21.01 -58.36 12.98
N GLU A 537 20.46 -57.19 12.60
CA GLU A 537 19.59 -57.11 11.42
C GLU A 537 19.96 -55.93 10.53
N ALA A 538 20.45 -56.22 9.34
CA ALA A 538 20.65 -55.26 8.27
C ALA A 538 19.30 -54.90 7.65
N LEU A 539 19.00 -53.60 7.57
CA LEU A 539 17.73 -53.08 7.04
C LEU A 539 17.71 -53.00 5.50
N PHE A 540 18.84 -53.25 4.84
CA PHE A 540 18.93 -53.30 3.38
C PHE A 540 19.85 -54.45 2.95
N ASP A 541 19.26 -55.45 2.30
CA ASP A 541 19.97 -56.51 1.59
C ASP A 541 20.21 -56.00 0.16
N LEU A 542 21.38 -55.38 -0.05
CA LEU A 542 21.80 -54.94 -1.37
C LEU A 542 22.53 -56.11 -2.03
N ASP A 543 21.78 -56.84 -2.85
CA ASP A 543 22.29 -57.93 -3.69
C ASP A 543 23.34 -57.39 -4.68
N ASP A 544 24.42 -58.16 -4.85
CA ASP A 544 25.63 -57.78 -5.58
C ASP A 544 25.37 -57.57 -7.08
N GLY A 545 25.07 -56.31 -7.45
CA GLY A 545 24.94 -55.85 -8.84
C GLY A 545 26.05 -54.88 -9.24
N GLU A 546 26.90 -55.33 -10.16
CA GLU A 546 27.99 -54.62 -10.85
C GLU A 546 27.84 -53.08 -10.98
N GLN A 547 28.66 -52.32 -10.26
CA GLN A 547 28.93 -50.91 -10.60
C GLN A 547 30.08 -50.82 -11.60
N GLY A 548 29.70 -50.83 -12.88
CA GLY A 548 30.57 -50.53 -14.01
C GLY A 548 30.84 -49.02 -14.16
N ALA A 549 32.11 -48.73 -14.42
CA ALA A 549 32.73 -47.46 -14.75
C ALA A 549 31.91 -46.47 -15.60
N LEU A 550 31.87 -45.21 -15.17
CA LEU A 550 31.67 -44.05 -16.02
C LEU A 550 32.31 -42.85 -15.31
N PHE A 551 33.55 -42.52 -15.67
CA PHE A 551 34.13 -41.16 -15.79
C PHE A 551 35.60 -41.35 -16.21
N ASN A 552 35.89 -41.00 -17.46
CA ASN A 552 37.23 -40.75 -17.99
C ASN A 552 37.27 -39.29 -18.42
#